data_AF-A0A8C7TC03-F1
#
_entry.id   AF-A0A8C7TC03-F1
#
_cell.length_a   1.000
_cell.length_b   1.000
_cell.length_c   1.000
_cell.angle_alpha   90.00
_cell.angle_beta   90.00
_cell.angle_gamma   90.00
#
_symmetry.space_group_name_H-M   'P 1'
#
loop_
_entity.id
_entity.type
_entity.pdbx_description
1 polymer ?
#
loop_
_entity_poly.entity_id
_entity_poly.type
_entity_poly.pdbx_seq_one_letter_code
_entity_poly.pdbx_strand_id
1 'polypeptide(L)'
;MRLRLLSLLLIVKVCRLNTVSPDVCPPLSHWKLTKPLNTREIYQENESLRYQCVDGYVRKAGTSNLIKCKRIGQVLQWTLPTLICIHGSTGKSSATAIYAGVGGVVVTILLVAAFGVLMFWRRKRMQRLDLSPTPDEIMQMNVVT
;
A
#
# COMPACT_ATOMS: atom_id res chain seq x y z
N MET A 1 22.58 21.19 -69.46
CA MET A 1 21.54 20.70 -68.52
C MET A 1 22.04 19.74 -67.44
N ARG A 2 22.99 18.82 -67.70
CA ARG A 2 23.41 17.79 -66.72
C ARG A 2 24.07 18.32 -65.43
N LEU A 3 24.78 19.45 -65.50
CA LEU A 3 25.46 20.05 -64.34
C LEU A 3 24.48 20.61 -63.29
N ARG A 4 23.33 21.14 -63.74
CA ARG A 4 22.27 21.64 -62.83
C ARG A 4 21.53 20.52 -62.12
N LEU A 5 21.36 19.38 -62.79
CA LEU A 5 20.78 18.17 -62.21
C LEU A 5 21.69 17.59 -61.12
N LEU A 6 23.00 17.52 -61.37
CA LEU A 6 23.99 17.08 -60.37
C LEU A 6 24.03 17.99 -59.13
N SER A 7 23.97 19.30 -59.33
CA SER A 7 23.90 20.28 -58.22
C SER A 7 22.64 20.12 -57.38
N LEU A 8 21.46 19.99 -58.01
CA LEU A 8 20.19 19.75 -57.32
C LEU A 8 20.21 18.43 -56.52
N LEU A 9 20.74 17.36 -57.10
CA LEU A 9 20.86 16.07 -56.41
C LEU A 9 21.79 16.15 -55.18
N LEU A 10 22.87 16.92 -55.25
CA LEU A 10 23.77 17.16 -54.11
C LEU A 10 23.06 17.97 -53.00
N ILE A 11 22.32 19.03 -53.35
CA ILE A 11 21.59 19.85 -52.38
C ILE A 11 20.53 19.02 -51.65
N VAL A 12 19.73 18.21 -52.38
CA VAL A 12 18.72 17.32 -51.76
C VAL A 12 19.38 16.29 -50.83
N LYS A 13 20.53 15.75 -51.20
CA LYS A 13 21.28 14.78 -50.38
C LYS A 13 21.81 15.40 -49.08
N VAL A 14 22.24 16.67 -49.11
CA VAL A 14 22.65 17.44 -47.92
C VAL A 14 21.45 17.78 -47.03
N CYS A 15 20.32 18.19 -47.61
CA CYS A 15 19.10 18.48 -46.84
C CYS A 15 18.52 17.23 -46.15
N ARG A 16 18.69 16.03 -46.73
CA ARG A 16 18.28 14.77 -46.11
C ARG A 16 19.12 14.39 -44.87
N LEU A 17 20.34 14.91 -44.72
CA LEU A 17 21.22 14.62 -43.59
C LEU A 17 20.98 15.54 -42.38
N ASN A 18 20.47 16.75 -42.61
CA ASN A 18 20.20 17.75 -41.57
C ASN A 18 18.75 17.71 -41.09
N THR A 19 18.19 16.53 -40.87
CA THR A 19 16.92 16.42 -40.13
C THR A 19 17.20 16.82 -38.69
N VAL A 20 16.79 18.04 -38.31
CA VAL A 20 16.78 18.50 -36.91
C VAL A 20 15.94 17.52 -36.11
N SER A 21 16.60 16.71 -35.30
CA SER A 21 15.99 15.78 -34.37
C SER A 21 15.33 16.57 -33.24
N PRO A 22 14.10 16.20 -32.81
CA PRO A 22 13.42 16.92 -31.74
C PRO A 22 14.20 16.84 -30.42
N ASP A 23 14.37 18.00 -29.78
CA ASP A 23 15.03 18.16 -28.46
C ASP A 23 14.11 17.81 -27.28
N VAL A 24 13.02 17.10 -27.54
CA VAL A 24 12.00 16.71 -26.57
C VAL A 24 11.67 15.24 -26.74
N CYS A 25 11.39 14.56 -25.62
CA CYS A 25 10.91 13.18 -25.67
C CYS A 25 9.54 13.07 -26.35
N PRO A 26 9.29 11.98 -27.09
CA PRO A 26 8.01 11.77 -27.74
C PRO A 26 6.87 11.64 -26.70
N PRO A 27 5.61 11.84 -27.12
CA PRO A 27 4.45 11.58 -26.28
C PRO A 27 4.50 10.19 -25.64
N LEU A 28 3.96 10.10 -24.42
CA LEU A 28 3.98 8.88 -23.64
C LEU A 28 3.24 7.74 -24.33
N SER A 29 3.89 6.58 -24.44
CA SER A 29 3.27 5.40 -25.00
C SER A 29 2.29 4.76 -24.01
N HIS A 30 1.22 4.19 -24.55
CA HIS A 30 0.26 3.41 -23.78
C HIS A 30 0.83 2.00 -23.52
N TRP A 31 1.02 1.63 -22.26
CA TRP A 31 1.46 0.29 -21.87
C TRP A 31 0.36 -0.47 -21.15
N LYS A 32 0.35 -1.80 -21.35
CA LYS A 32 -0.70 -2.69 -20.88
C LYS A 32 -0.91 -2.57 -19.36
N LEU A 33 -2.15 -2.30 -18.95
CA LEU A 33 -2.57 -2.21 -17.54
C LEU A 33 -1.81 -1.16 -16.72
N THR A 34 -1.33 -0.09 -17.37
CA THR A 34 -0.62 0.99 -16.68
C THR A 34 -1.17 2.36 -17.04
N LYS A 35 -0.96 3.32 -16.13
CA LYS A 35 -1.26 4.74 -16.28
C LYS A 35 -0.03 5.56 -15.90
N PRO A 36 0.37 6.57 -16.69
CA PRO A 36 1.46 7.46 -16.33
C PRO A 36 1.06 8.33 -15.12
N LEU A 37 2.01 8.61 -14.24
CA LEU A 37 1.84 9.44 -13.06
C LEU A 37 2.55 10.77 -13.26
N ASN A 38 1.94 11.88 -12.87
CA ASN A 38 2.47 13.24 -13.04
C ASN A 38 2.77 13.58 -14.52
N THR A 39 1.76 13.43 -15.36
CA THR A 39 1.85 13.76 -16.80
C THR A 39 2.11 15.25 -17.02
N ARG A 40 3.03 15.57 -17.92
CA ARG A 40 3.34 16.91 -18.42
C ARG A 40 3.18 16.94 -19.94
N GLU A 41 3.05 18.12 -20.51
CA GLU A 41 2.92 18.30 -21.96
C GLU A 41 4.25 18.05 -22.70
N ILE A 42 5.37 18.43 -22.08
CA ILE A 42 6.72 18.39 -22.68
C ILE A 42 7.68 17.75 -21.68
N TYR A 43 8.54 16.87 -22.19
CA TYR A 43 9.57 16.20 -21.39
C TYR A 43 10.98 16.40 -21.96
N GLN A 44 11.88 16.91 -21.12
CA GLN A 44 13.27 17.19 -21.50
C GLN A 44 14.21 16.01 -21.23
N GLU A 45 15.44 16.11 -21.73
CA GLU A 45 16.49 15.13 -21.48
C GLU A 45 16.73 14.92 -19.98
N ASN A 46 16.96 13.67 -19.58
CA ASN A 46 17.15 13.22 -18.20
C ASN A 46 15.94 13.34 -17.27
N GLU A 47 14.79 13.84 -17.75
CA GLU A 47 13.56 13.76 -16.98
C GLU A 47 13.10 12.31 -16.81
N SER A 48 12.44 12.06 -15.68
CA SER A 48 11.97 10.73 -15.32
C SER A 48 10.49 10.75 -14.98
N LEU A 49 9.80 9.69 -15.40
CA LEU A 49 8.38 9.52 -15.18
C LEU A 49 8.12 8.16 -14.54
N ARG A 50 7.12 8.11 -13.67
CA ARG A 50 6.67 6.85 -13.06
C ARG A 50 5.34 6.43 -13.64
N TYR A 51 5.20 5.15 -13.93
CA TYR A 51 3.92 4.53 -14.24
C TYR A 51 3.33 3.89 -12.98
N GLN A 52 2.02 3.83 -12.94
CA GLN A 52 1.24 3.10 -11.95
C GLN A 52 0.44 2.02 -12.66
N CYS A 53 0.17 0.90 -12.00
CA CYS A 53 -0.80 -0.06 -12.51
C CYS A 53 -2.21 0.54 -12.45
N VAL A 54 -3.08 0.12 -13.37
CA VAL A 54 -4.51 0.44 -13.30
C VAL A 54 -5.16 -0.23 -12.09
N ASP A 55 -6.35 0.25 -11.73
CA ASP A 55 -7.01 -0.18 -10.50
C ASP A 55 -7.31 -1.68 -10.53
N GLY A 56 -7.14 -2.36 -9.39
CA GLY A 56 -7.21 -3.82 -9.30
C GLY A 56 -5.91 -4.54 -9.66
N TYR A 57 -4.88 -3.84 -10.12
CA TYR A 57 -3.56 -4.40 -10.40
C TYR A 57 -2.48 -3.79 -9.51
N VAL A 58 -1.48 -4.60 -9.18
CA VAL A 58 -0.33 -4.19 -8.38
C VAL A 58 0.95 -4.48 -9.14
N ARG A 59 2.00 -3.71 -8.84
CA ARG A 59 3.32 -3.92 -9.42
C ARG A 59 3.93 -5.22 -8.89
N LYS A 60 4.44 -6.06 -9.80
CA LYS A 60 5.24 -7.24 -9.43
C LYS A 60 6.56 -6.81 -8.78
N ALA A 61 6.92 -7.41 -7.65
CA ALA A 61 8.21 -7.17 -7.01
C ALA A 61 9.39 -7.45 -7.97
N GLY A 62 10.47 -6.67 -7.84
CA GLY A 62 11.63 -6.78 -8.75
C GLY A 62 11.49 -6.07 -10.11
N THR A 63 10.36 -5.42 -10.40
CA THR A 63 10.19 -4.62 -11.64
C THR A 63 10.31 -3.11 -11.40
N SER A 64 10.75 -2.34 -12.39
CA SER A 64 10.84 -0.87 -12.29
C SER A 64 9.65 -0.19 -12.96
N ASN A 65 9.02 0.75 -12.26
CA ASN A 65 8.00 1.63 -12.83
C ASN A 65 8.55 2.97 -13.33
N LEU A 66 9.87 3.16 -13.27
CA LEU A 66 10.52 4.41 -13.67
C LEU A 66 11.04 4.29 -15.11
N ILE A 67 10.68 5.27 -15.93
CA ILE A 67 11.29 5.50 -17.24
C ILE A 67 12.05 6.82 -17.23
N LYS A 68 13.06 6.94 -18.09
CA LYS A 68 13.86 8.14 -18.26
C LYS A 68 13.90 8.55 -19.71
N CYS A 69 13.83 9.85 -19.97
CA CYS A 69 14.11 10.42 -21.27
C CYS A 69 15.62 10.45 -21.48
N LYS A 70 16.12 9.77 -22.51
CA LYS A 70 17.55 9.70 -22.83
C LYS A 70 17.78 10.00 -24.30
N ARG A 71 18.89 10.66 -24.61
CA ARG A 71 19.35 10.83 -25.98
C ARG A 71 19.95 9.53 -26.50
N ILE A 72 19.38 9.00 -27.57
CA ILE A 72 19.84 7.80 -28.27
C ILE A 72 20.20 8.23 -29.71
N GLY A 73 21.50 8.41 -29.95
CA GLY A 73 22.00 9.01 -31.19
C GLY A 73 21.65 10.49 -31.25
N GLN A 74 20.94 10.91 -32.30
CA GLN A 74 20.51 12.30 -32.47
C GLN A 74 19.15 12.59 -31.79
N VAL A 75 18.37 11.57 -31.43
CA VAL A 75 16.96 11.72 -30.99
C VAL A 75 16.80 11.41 -29.50
N LEU A 76 15.89 12.13 -28.83
CA LEU A 76 15.45 11.81 -27.46
C LEU A 76 14.36 10.74 -27.45
N GLN A 77 14.54 9.72 -26.62
CA GLN A 77 13.62 8.59 -26.50
C GLN A 77 13.46 8.13 -25.04
N TRP A 78 12.31 7.55 -24.74
CA TRP A 78 12.05 6.93 -23.45
C TRP A 78 12.78 5.59 -23.32
N THR A 79 13.38 5.33 -22.16
CA THR A 79 13.87 4.00 -21.81
C THR A 79 12.72 3.00 -21.71
N LEU A 80 12.95 1.76 -22.15
CA LEU A 80 11.96 0.69 -22.04
C LEU A 80 11.63 0.38 -20.56
N PRO A 81 10.35 0.37 -20.16
CA PRO A 81 9.96 -0.01 -18.81
C PRO A 81 10.12 -1.52 -18.59
N THR A 82 10.50 -1.92 -17.39
CA THR A 82 10.46 -3.33 -16.94
C THR A 82 9.21 -3.63 -16.10
N LEU A 83 8.27 -2.69 -16.03
CA LEU A 83 7.07 -2.74 -15.20
C LEU A 83 6.15 -3.89 -15.61
N ILE A 84 5.82 -4.76 -14.65
CA ILE A 84 4.82 -5.81 -14.83
C ILE A 84 3.72 -5.61 -13.80
N CYS A 85 2.48 -5.49 -14.27
CA CYS A 85 1.28 -5.41 -13.44
C CYS A 85 0.64 -6.79 -13.33
N ILE A 86 0.41 -7.23 -12.09
CA ILE A 86 -0.25 -8.49 -11.76
C ILE A 86 -1.57 -8.18 -11.04
N HIS A 87 -2.55 -9.07 -11.12
CA HIS A 87 -3.82 -8.86 -10.44
C HIS A 87 -3.55 -8.71 -8.94
N GLY A 88 -3.99 -7.61 -8.36
CA GLY A 88 -3.98 -7.45 -6.92
C GLY A 88 -4.94 -8.49 -6.36
N SER A 89 -4.43 -9.50 -5.66
CA SER A 89 -5.28 -10.22 -4.72
C SER A 89 -5.64 -9.21 -3.66
N THR A 90 -6.76 -8.50 -3.85
CA THR A 90 -7.46 -7.83 -2.77
C THR A 90 -7.98 -8.94 -1.87
N GLY A 91 -7.06 -9.57 -1.14
CA GLY A 91 -7.41 -10.26 0.08
C GLY A 91 -8.06 -9.20 0.93
N LYS A 92 -9.39 -9.15 0.89
CA LYS A 92 -10.19 -8.59 1.96
C LYS A 92 -9.82 -9.43 3.17
N SER A 93 -8.69 -9.12 3.78
CA SER A 93 -8.36 -9.60 5.11
C SER A 93 -9.37 -8.89 5.99
N SER A 94 -10.57 -9.46 6.04
CA SER A 94 -11.68 -9.08 6.90
C SER A 94 -11.31 -9.49 8.32
N ALA A 95 -10.15 -9.02 8.79
CA ALA A 95 -9.66 -9.23 10.14
C ALA A 95 -10.35 -8.29 11.14
N THR A 96 -11.22 -7.38 10.65
CA THR A 96 -11.89 -6.37 11.48
C THR A 96 -13.40 -6.60 11.63
N ALA A 97 -14.01 -7.54 10.89
CA ALA A 97 -15.45 -7.80 10.96
C ALA A 97 -15.87 -8.79 12.05
N ILE A 98 -14.92 -9.42 12.76
CA ILE A 98 -15.23 -10.41 13.80
C ILE A 98 -15.72 -9.72 15.09
N TYR A 99 -15.30 -8.47 15.34
CA TYR A 99 -15.70 -7.72 16.54
C TYR A 99 -17.09 -7.06 16.45
N ALA A 100 -17.69 -7.00 15.26
CA ALA A 100 -19.03 -6.42 15.06
C ALA A 100 -20.17 -7.44 15.15
N GLY A 101 -19.87 -8.73 15.36
CA GLY A 101 -20.84 -9.81 15.47
C GLY A 101 -20.89 -10.47 16.86
N VAL A 102 -21.48 -11.66 16.92
CA VAL A 102 -21.76 -12.50 18.11
C VAL A 102 -20.63 -12.52 19.15
N GLY A 103 -19.37 -12.42 18.73
CA GLY A 103 -18.20 -12.37 19.62
C GLY A 103 -18.22 -11.18 20.60
N GLY A 104 -18.73 -10.01 20.21
CA GLY A 104 -18.83 -8.85 21.10
C GLY A 104 -19.80 -9.09 22.25
N VAL A 105 -20.97 -9.68 21.96
CA VAL A 105 -21.99 -10.01 22.97
C VAL A 105 -21.49 -11.09 23.92
N VAL A 106 -20.78 -12.11 23.40
CA VAL A 106 -20.19 -13.15 24.25
C VAL A 106 -19.13 -12.55 25.18
N VAL A 107 -18.26 -11.68 24.68
CA VAL A 107 -17.24 -11.02 25.50
C VAL A 107 -17.86 -10.11 26.56
N THR A 108 -18.89 -9.32 26.22
CA THR A 108 -19.55 -8.47 27.22
C THR A 108 -20.28 -9.29 28.28
N ILE A 109 -20.97 -10.37 27.88
CA ILE A 109 -21.61 -11.29 28.84
C ILE A 109 -20.58 -11.94 29.76
N LEU A 110 -19.45 -12.42 29.21
CA LEU A 110 -18.38 -13.04 30.01
C LEU A 110 -17.76 -12.05 31.00
N LEU A 111 -17.54 -10.79 30.59
CA LEU A 111 -17.04 -9.75 31.48
C LEU A 111 -18.04 -9.43 32.60
N VAL A 112 -19.32 -9.22 32.29
CA VAL A 112 -20.35 -8.94 33.28
C VAL A 112 -20.49 -10.10 34.28
N ALA A 113 -20.47 -11.34 33.80
CA ALA A 113 -20.52 -12.53 34.66
C ALA A 113 -19.30 -12.62 35.58
N ALA A 114 -18.08 -12.41 35.07
CA ALA A 114 -16.86 -12.44 35.86
C ALA A 114 -16.84 -11.34 36.94
N PHE A 115 -17.22 -10.11 36.58
CA PHE A 115 -17.35 -9.02 37.55
C PHE A 115 -18.42 -9.31 38.61
N GLY A 116 -19.58 -9.86 38.22
CA GLY A 116 -20.62 -10.28 39.16
C GLY A 116 -20.14 -11.34 40.15
N VAL A 117 -19.45 -12.38 39.66
CA VAL A 117 -18.86 -13.43 40.52
C VAL A 117 -17.79 -12.85 41.44
N LEU A 118 -16.90 -11.98 40.93
CA LEU A 118 -15.87 -11.32 41.75
C LEU A 118 -16.49 -10.44 42.85
N MET A 119 -17.51 -9.67 42.53
CA MET A 119 -18.21 -8.81 43.50
C MET A 119 -18.96 -9.65 44.55
N PHE A 120 -19.62 -10.74 44.13
CA PHE A 120 -20.27 -11.68 45.05
C PHE A 120 -19.26 -12.37 45.97
N TRP A 121 -18.12 -12.80 45.43
CA TRP A 121 -17.01 -13.36 46.21
C TRP A 121 -16.43 -12.35 47.19
N ARG A 122 -16.23 -11.09 46.79
CA ARG A 122 -15.78 -10.02 47.68
C ARG A 122 -16.77 -9.81 48.83
N ARG A 123 -18.08 -9.77 48.54
CA ARG A 123 -19.12 -9.61 49.57
C ARG A 123 -19.17 -10.79 50.54
N LYS A 124 -19.09 -12.03 50.02
CA LYS A 124 -19.03 -13.24 50.86
C LYS A 124 -17.72 -13.33 51.67
N ARG A 125 -16.61 -12.80 51.14
CA ARG A 125 -15.33 -12.70 51.85
C ARG A 125 -15.41 -11.69 53.00
N MET A 126 -16.09 -10.56 52.82
CA MET A 126 -16.34 -9.59 53.90
C MET A 126 -17.17 -10.24 55.04
N GLN A 127 -18.26 -10.95 54.72
CA GLN A 127 -19.05 -11.66 55.74
C GLN A 127 -18.27 -12.74 56.51
N ARG A 128 -17.24 -13.34 55.90
CA ARG A 128 -16.40 -14.34 56.57
C ARG A 128 -15.42 -13.69 57.57
N LEU A 129 -15.04 -12.43 57.38
CA LEU A 129 -14.15 -11.73 58.32
C LEU A 129 -14.87 -11.32 59.62
N ASP A 130 -16.18 -11.07 59.57
CA ASP A 130 -16.97 -10.76 60.78
C ASP A 130 -17.26 -12.00 61.65
N LEU A 131 -17.10 -13.21 61.10
CA LEU A 131 -17.34 -14.48 61.81
C LEU A 131 -16.04 -15.22 62.20
N SER A 132 -14.94 -14.47 62.37
CA SER A 132 -13.77 -15.01 63.05
C SER A 132 -13.95 -14.75 64.54
N PRO A 133 -14.17 -15.78 65.37
CA PRO A 133 -14.40 -15.59 66.80
C PRO A 133 -13.18 -14.89 67.40
N THR A 134 -13.44 -13.79 68.12
CA THR A 134 -12.43 -13.15 68.93
C THR A 134 -12.04 -14.10 70.08
N PRO A 135 -10.79 -14.07 70.58
CA PRO A 135 -10.29 -15.04 71.55
C PRO A 135 -11.09 -15.12 72.88
N ASP A 136 -11.96 -14.14 73.14
CA ASP A 136 -12.84 -14.07 74.31
C ASP A 136 -14.10 -14.93 74.22
N GLU A 137 -14.54 -15.35 73.02
CA GLU A 137 -15.72 -16.22 72.87
C GLU A 137 -15.39 -17.73 72.97
N ILE A 138 -14.12 -18.10 72.82
CA ILE A 138 -13.65 -19.50 72.88
C ILE A 138 -13.53 -20.01 74.33
N MET A 139 -13.48 -19.09 75.32
CA MET A 139 -13.38 -19.44 76.74
C MET A 139 -14.73 -19.62 77.45
N GLN A 140 -15.86 -19.38 76.75
CA GLN A 140 -17.22 -19.55 77.30
C GLN A 140 -17.83 -20.92 76.97
N MET A 141 -17.26 -21.66 76.00
CA MET A 141 -17.77 -22.98 75.58
C MET A 141 -17.12 -24.16 76.32
N ASN A 142 -16.13 -23.91 77.17
CA ASN A 142 -15.38 -24.92 77.94
C ASN A 142 -15.57 -24.80 79.46
N VAL A 143 -16.48 -23.94 79.93
CA VAL A 143 -16.90 -23.84 81.34
C VAL A 143 -18.27 -24.48 81.59
N VAL A 144 -18.99 -24.87 80.54
CA VAL A 144 -20.30 -25.54 80.63
C VAL A 144 -20.21 -26.96 80.06
N THR A 145 -19.35 -27.79 80.67
CA THR A 145 -19.41 -29.26 80.58
C THR A 145 -18.77 -29.84 81.83
#